data_AF-A0A5B8XP57-F1
#
_entry.id   AF-A0A5B8XP57-F1
#
_cell.length_a   1.000
_cell.length_b   1.000
_cell.length_c   1.000
_cell.angle_alpha   90.00
_cell.angle_beta   90.00
_cell.angle_gamma   90.00
#
_symmetry.space_group_name_H-M   'P 1'
#
loop_
_entity.id
_entity.type
_entity.pdbx_description
1 polymer ?
#
loop_
_entity_poly.entity_id
_entity_poly.type
_entity_poly.pdbx_seq_one_letter_code
_entity_poly.pdbx_strand_id
1 'polypeptide(L)'
;MATTLPPSANYHLTQACNFACHFCFATFKDVSGTLKRDDQIRIIDALAEHGVQKLTFAGGEPFVVKWIDELIAHAKSLGLTTMVVTNGSLLTEERLRKLAPVLDWLVISFDSQYPETNRAIGRATRKDNKASATEHYLEIARVAKDAGIRLKINTVVTSKNSSEDFSDFLRISRPERWKVLEVRAVEGQNDGRVEELLIDPKTFQEFVDRHQPIFEELDIAVTPEFDDDMRGSYVMVDPKGRFFDSSAGRHTYSEPILDIGVAAAFPQVNFDHEKYLSRGASYQWERGELPSLVAIAGHPGAGKDTLGDMLVEQHGYVRVAIADPIKDVVGELFDFNIDQLYGDARNDLDPRLNKTPREVFRKFGEVCRELDPQIWIRQWLKVIDHHLSAGRRVVCTDIRMFAELEAVQSRGAHTVLLSRTQSLINAPKVEVDECEILRRPGLFDVRIENDGTLDELFRAFYATAQMGGAK
;
A
#
# COMPACT_ATOMS: atom_id res chain seq x y z
N MET A 1 -29.88 19.20 5.85
CA MET A 1 -29.00 18.42 4.93
C MET A 1 -28.07 17.63 5.83
N ALA A 2 -27.81 16.34 5.54
CA ALA A 2 -26.84 15.58 6.33
C ALA A 2 -25.47 16.27 6.23
N THR A 3 -24.82 16.52 7.37
CA THR A 3 -23.47 17.11 7.38
C THR A 3 -22.49 16.07 6.83
N THR A 4 -22.04 16.25 5.59
CA THR A 4 -21.00 15.40 4.99
C THR A 4 -19.63 15.91 5.43
N LEU A 5 -18.81 15.03 6.00
CA LEU A 5 -17.43 15.35 6.35
C LEU A 5 -16.54 15.41 5.11
N PRO A 6 -15.45 16.19 5.15
CA PRO A 6 -14.37 16.08 4.19
C PRO A 6 -13.86 14.63 4.07
N PRO A 7 -13.41 14.19 2.87
CA PRO A 7 -13.05 12.80 2.64
C PRO A 7 -11.83 12.31 3.44
N SER A 8 -11.05 13.21 4.04
CA SER A 8 -9.93 12.87 4.92
C SER A 8 -10.21 13.23 6.37
N ALA A 9 -10.03 12.29 7.30
CA ALA A 9 -10.00 12.55 8.73
C ALA A 9 -8.70 12.04 9.39
N ASN A 10 -8.28 12.70 10.48
CA ASN A 10 -7.16 12.29 11.32
C ASN A 10 -7.68 11.96 12.71
N TYR A 11 -7.51 10.72 13.14
CA TYR A 11 -7.93 10.28 14.46
C TYR A 11 -6.74 10.13 15.38
N HIS A 12 -6.61 11.04 16.34
CA HIS A 12 -5.61 11.02 17.40
C HIS A 12 -6.06 10.07 18.50
N LEU A 13 -5.63 8.81 18.41
CA LEU A 13 -6.16 7.72 19.22
C LEU A 13 -5.86 7.83 20.72
N THR A 14 -4.75 8.45 21.08
CA THR A 14 -4.25 8.46 22.46
C THR A 14 -3.36 9.67 22.69
N GLN A 15 -3.22 10.08 23.95
CA GLN A 15 -2.18 11.01 24.40
C GLN A 15 -0.85 10.30 24.70
N ALA A 16 -0.86 8.98 24.88
CA ALA A 16 0.32 8.22 25.29
C ALA A 16 1.33 8.16 24.14
N CYS A 17 2.58 8.52 24.44
CA CYS A 17 3.71 8.45 23.51
C CYS A 17 4.95 7.98 24.26
N ASN A 18 5.75 7.12 23.62
CA ASN A 18 7.04 6.70 24.15
C ASN A 18 8.16 7.73 23.90
N PHE A 19 7.92 8.76 23.08
CA PHE A 19 8.81 9.92 22.86
C PHE A 19 8.32 11.17 23.60
N ALA A 20 9.15 12.22 23.64
CA ALA A 20 8.84 13.49 24.32
C ALA A 20 9.26 14.73 23.50
N CYS A 21 8.95 14.73 22.20
CA CYS A 21 9.32 15.81 21.28
C CYS A 21 8.93 17.19 21.85
N HIS A 22 9.88 18.12 21.83
CA HIS A 22 9.70 19.46 22.40
C HIS A 22 8.70 20.30 21.59
N PHE A 23 8.62 20.06 20.28
CA PHE A 23 7.69 20.70 19.35
C PHE A 23 6.33 19.98 19.22
N CYS A 24 6.06 18.92 20.00
CA CYS A 24 4.84 18.12 19.86
C CYS A 24 3.57 18.98 20.04
N PHE A 25 2.82 19.21 18.96
CA PHE A 25 1.61 20.05 18.99
C PHE A 25 0.36 19.33 19.54
N ALA A 26 0.43 18.00 19.69
CA ALA A 26 -0.73 17.17 20.05
C ALA A 26 -0.43 16.33 21.31
N THR A 27 -0.01 17.00 22.38
CA THR A 27 0.29 16.33 23.65
C THR A 27 -0.95 15.89 24.40
N PHE A 28 -2.07 16.59 24.16
CA PHE A 28 -3.37 16.38 24.81
C PHE A 28 -3.30 16.40 26.34
N LYS A 29 -2.38 17.18 26.92
CA LYS A 29 -2.25 17.33 28.39
C LYS A 29 -3.54 17.85 29.06
N ASP A 30 -4.33 18.58 28.30
CA ASP A 30 -5.63 19.13 28.64
C ASP A 30 -6.78 18.12 28.49
N VAL A 31 -6.53 16.93 27.93
CA VAL A 31 -7.51 15.89 27.70
C VAL A 31 -7.30 14.73 28.68
N SER A 32 -8.30 14.46 29.52
CA SER A 32 -8.22 13.36 30.47
C SER A 32 -8.70 12.03 29.87
N GLY A 33 -7.78 11.08 29.75
CA GLY A 33 -8.05 9.70 29.37
C GLY A 33 -8.06 9.46 27.86
N THR A 34 -8.53 8.27 27.47
CA THR A 34 -8.61 7.83 26.07
C THR A 34 -9.79 6.86 25.96
N LEU A 35 -10.52 6.90 24.84
CA LEU A 35 -11.62 5.98 24.57
C LEU A 35 -11.13 4.52 24.61
N LYS A 36 -12.03 3.63 25.06
CA LYS A 36 -11.80 2.18 25.01
C LYS A 36 -11.96 1.69 23.57
N ARG A 37 -11.43 0.49 23.30
CA ARG A 37 -11.49 -0.18 22.00
C ARG A 37 -12.83 -0.03 21.29
N ASP A 38 -13.92 -0.43 21.93
CA ASP A 38 -15.24 -0.48 21.27
C ASP A 38 -15.78 0.93 20.94
N ASP A 39 -15.48 1.93 21.78
CA ASP A 39 -15.84 3.32 21.48
C ASP A 39 -14.98 3.90 20.36
N GLN A 40 -13.70 3.52 20.26
CA GLN A 40 -12.86 3.92 19.12
C GLN A 40 -13.37 3.31 17.81
N ILE A 41 -13.84 2.06 17.83
CA ILE A 41 -14.51 1.43 16.68
C ILE A 41 -15.74 2.23 16.28
N ARG A 42 -16.61 2.60 17.23
CA ARG A 42 -17.81 3.41 16.96
C ARG A 42 -17.50 4.80 16.39
N ILE A 43 -16.37 5.40 16.77
CA ILE A 43 -15.89 6.64 16.15
C ILE A 43 -15.55 6.41 14.68
N ILE A 44 -14.85 5.32 14.36
CA ILE A 44 -14.49 4.97 12.97
C ILE A 44 -15.76 4.77 12.13
N ASP A 45 -16.74 4.03 12.66
CA ASP A 45 -18.04 3.82 12.00
C ASP A 45 -18.72 5.16 11.71
N ALA A 46 -18.83 6.02 12.71
CA ALA A 46 -19.48 7.32 12.58
C ALA A 46 -18.79 8.21 11.53
N LEU A 47 -17.47 8.18 11.45
CA LEU A 47 -16.71 8.92 10.42
C LEU A 47 -16.98 8.38 9.02
N ALA A 48 -16.95 7.05 8.84
CA ALA A 48 -17.20 6.40 7.55
C ALA A 48 -18.63 6.68 7.05
N GLU A 49 -19.63 6.54 7.92
CA GLU A 49 -21.04 6.82 7.62
C GLU A 49 -21.28 8.27 7.17
N HIS A 50 -20.42 9.20 7.58
CA HIS A 50 -20.52 10.63 7.24
C HIS A 50 -19.58 11.06 6.10
N GLY A 51 -19.10 10.11 5.29
CA GLY A 51 -18.42 10.40 4.02
C GLY A 51 -16.90 10.49 4.07
N VAL A 52 -16.27 10.15 5.22
CA VAL A 52 -14.83 9.96 5.26
C VAL A 52 -14.46 8.76 4.38
N GLN A 53 -13.43 8.93 3.54
CA GLN A 53 -12.90 7.92 2.62
C GLN A 53 -11.47 7.51 2.98
N LYS A 54 -10.72 8.38 3.66
CA LYS A 54 -9.40 8.07 4.24
C LYS A 54 -9.36 8.43 5.70
N LEU A 55 -8.88 7.47 6.49
CA LEU A 55 -8.63 7.67 7.92
C LEU A 55 -7.14 7.55 8.23
N THR A 56 -6.59 8.62 8.79
CA THR A 56 -5.23 8.65 9.32
C THR A 56 -5.26 8.41 10.83
N PHE A 57 -4.69 7.31 11.29
CA PHE A 57 -4.43 7.05 12.70
C PHE A 57 -3.18 7.80 13.15
N ALA A 58 -3.36 8.69 14.12
CA ALA A 58 -2.34 9.55 14.70
C ALA A 58 -2.50 9.58 16.24
N GLY A 59 -1.99 10.62 16.89
CA GLY A 59 -1.99 10.77 18.35
C GLY A 59 -0.58 10.61 18.90
N GLY A 60 -0.46 10.40 20.22
CA GLY A 60 0.81 10.32 20.93
C GLY A 60 1.83 9.45 20.20
N GLU A 61 1.64 8.12 20.22
CA GLU A 61 2.22 7.16 19.28
C GLU A 61 1.19 6.04 19.01
N PRO A 62 0.61 5.90 17.80
CA PRO A 62 -0.43 4.91 17.53
C PRO A 62 -0.06 3.47 17.95
N PHE A 63 1.19 3.06 17.75
CA PHE A 63 1.61 1.68 18.04
C PHE A 63 1.73 1.32 19.52
N VAL A 64 1.55 2.28 20.45
CA VAL A 64 1.37 1.98 21.88
C VAL A 64 -0.06 1.51 22.21
N VAL A 65 -1.04 1.78 21.34
CA VAL A 65 -2.42 1.33 21.52
C VAL A 65 -2.49 -0.16 21.22
N LYS A 66 -2.89 -0.96 22.20
CA LYS A 66 -2.83 -2.44 22.13
C LYS A 66 -3.63 -3.04 20.98
N TRP A 67 -4.72 -2.38 20.59
CA TRP A 67 -5.66 -2.85 19.57
C TRP A 67 -5.59 -2.02 18.27
N ILE A 68 -4.51 -1.26 18.04
CA ILE A 68 -4.34 -0.46 16.80
C ILE A 68 -4.49 -1.30 15.53
N ASP A 69 -3.90 -2.50 15.51
CA ASP A 69 -3.99 -3.41 14.35
C ASP A 69 -5.46 -3.72 14.00
N GLU A 70 -6.31 -3.87 15.02
CA GLU A 70 -7.74 -4.14 14.85
C GLU A 70 -8.50 -2.91 14.34
N LEU A 71 -8.13 -1.70 14.79
CA LEU A 71 -8.74 -0.46 14.31
C LEU A 71 -8.43 -0.23 12.82
N ILE A 72 -7.20 -0.50 12.41
CA ILE A 72 -6.78 -0.39 11.00
C ILE A 72 -7.56 -1.39 10.15
N ALA A 73 -7.65 -2.66 10.58
CA ALA A 73 -8.41 -3.69 9.88
C ALA A 73 -9.91 -3.35 9.80
N HIS A 74 -10.49 -2.82 10.88
CA HIS A 74 -11.87 -2.37 10.92
C HIS A 74 -12.13 -1.24 9.92
N ALA A 75 -11.31 -0.18 9.97
CA ALA A 75 -11.40 0.92 9.00
C ALA A 75 -11.29 0.43 7.55
N LYS A 76 -10.37 -0.50 7.27
CA LYS A 76 -10.24 -1.08 5.94
C LYS A 76 -11.48 -1.86 5.51
N SER A 77 -12.11 -2.60 6.42
CA SER A 77 -13.33 -3.36 6.13
C SER A 77 -14.53 -2.49 5.77
N LEU A 78 -14.53 -1.22 6.20
CA LEU A 78 -15.52 -0.20 5.82
C LEU A 78 -15.21 0.45 4.45
N GLY A 79 -14.16 0.01 3.76
CA GLY A 79 -13.72 0.59 2.48
C GLY A 79 -12.84 1.82 2.60
N LEU A 80 -12.40 2.20 3.82
CA LEU A 80 -11.54 3.36 4.00
C LEU A 80 -10.12 3.08 3.50
N THR A 81 -9.49 4.07 2.89
CA THR A 81 -8.03 4.13 2.76
C THR A 81 -7.44 4.35 4.15
N THR A 82 -6.55 3.45 4.59
CA THR A 82 -5.97 3.51 5.93
C THR A 82 -4.56 4.09 5.91
N MET A 83 -4.26 4.97 6.87
CA MET A 83 -2.94 5.59 7.01
C MET A 83 -2.54 5.62 8.47
N VAL A 84 -1.27 5.39 8.79
CA VAL A 84 -0.75 5.53 10.16
C VAL A 84 0.43 6.49 10.18
N VAL A 85 0.40 7.48 11.09
CA VAL A 85 1.53 8.37 11.36
C VAL A 85 2.24 7.92 12.63
N THR A 86 3.52 7.58 12.53
CA THR A 86 4.29 7.00 13.63
C THR A 86 5.70 7.59 13.73
N ASN A 87 6.25 7.58 14.94
CA ASN A 87 7.68 7.81 15.19
C ASN A 87 8.57 6.62 14.79
N GLY A 88 7.99 5.49 14.39
CA GLY A 88 8.69 4.31 13.86
C GLY A 88 9.43 3.46 14.88
N SER A 89 9.56 3.88 16.14
CA SER A 89 10.39 3.18 17.14
C SER A 89 9.83 1.83 17.61
N LEU A 90 8.53 1.60 17.41
CA LEU A 90 7.83 0.36 17.79
C LEU A 90 7.49 -0.53 16.58
N LEU A 91 7.91 -0.12 15.38
CA LEU A 91 7.70 -0.90 14.17
C LEU A 91 8.76 -1.99 14.05
N THR A 92 8.30 -3.14 13.56
CA THR A 92 9.10 -4.32 13.26
C THR A 92 8.68 -4.84 11.89
N GLU A 93 9.56 -5.56 11.20
CA GLU A 93 9.24 -6.16 9.91
C GLU A 93 8.00 -7.06 9.97
N GLU A 94 7.92 -7.95 10.97
CA GLU A 94 6.79 -8.84 11.18
C GLU A 94 5.45 -8.08 11.25
N ARG A 95 5.39 -7.03 12.06
CA ARG A 95 4.20 -6.20 12.21
C ARG A 95 3.82 -5.47 10.93
N LEU A 96 4.79 -4.95 10.16
CA LEU A 96 4.51 -4.31 8.87
C LEU A 96 3.93 -5.30 7.87
N ARG A 97 4.53 -6.49 7.74
CA ARG A 97 4.02 -7.55 6.85
C ARG A 97 2.62 -8.01 7.26
N LYS A 98 2.35 -8.12 8.57
CA LYS A 98 1.01 -8.41 9.10
C LYS A 98 -0.02 -7.33 8.73
N LEU A 99 0.38 -6.06 8.73
CA LEU A 99 -0.49 -4.92 8.43
C LEU A 99 -0.67 -4.66 6.93
N ALA A 100 0.21 -5.18 6.07
CA ALA A 100 0.21 -4.95 4.63
C ALA A 100 -1.12 -5.19 3.88
N PRO A 101 -1.99 -6.15 4.30
CA PRO A 101 -3.30 -6.33 3.67
C PRO A 101 -4.31 -5.21 4.01
N VAL A 102 -4.10 -4.52 5.13
CA VAL A 102 -5.07 -3.56 5.69
C VAL A 102 -4.56 -2.14 5.86
N LEU A 103 -3.25 -1.92 5.74
CA LEU A 103 -2.58 -0.63 5.85
C LEU A 103 -2.17 -0.13 4.46
N ASP A 104 -2.82 0.91 3.96
CA ASP A 104 -2.48 1.46 2.64
C ASP A 104 -1.26 2.37 2.69
N TRP A 105 -1.13 3.19 3.74
CA TRP A 105 -0.06 4.18 3.87
C TRP A 105 0.64 4.13 5.22
N LEU A 106 1.97 4.06 5.19
CA LEU A 106 2.82 4.31 6.35
C LEU A 106 3.43 5.70 6.25
N VAL A 107 3.21 6.51 7.29
CA VAL A 107 3.83 7.83 7.43
C VAL A 107 4.87 7.78 8.54
N ILE A 108 6.13 7.96 8.17
CA ILE A 108 7.24 8.02 9.13
C ILE A 108 7.53 9.48 9.46
N SER A 109 7.48 9.83 10.74
CA SER A 109 8.00 11.11 11.22
C SER A 109 9.53 11.05 11.25
N PHE A 110 10.20 11.81 10.36
CA PHE A 110 11.65 11.88 10.20
C PHE A 110 12.12 13.35 10.17
N ASP A 111 12.70 13.83 11.27
CA ASP A 111 13.04 15.26 11.48
C ASP A 111 14.54 15.51 11.50
N SER A 112 15.37 14.47 11.58
CA SER A 112 16.82 14.62 11.47
C SER A 112 17.47 13.27 11.21
N GLN A 113 18.53 13.28 10.42
CA GLN A 113 19.41 12.12 10.21
C GLN A 113 20.48 11.96 11.29
N TYR A 114 20.55 12.91 12.23
CA TYR A 114 21.54 12.98 13.28
C TYR A 114 20.91 12.65 14.65
N PRO A 115 21.39 11.62 15.38
CA PRO A 115 20.85 11.24 16.69
C PRO A 115 20.93 12.36 17.74
N GLU A 116 21.96 13.21 17.68
CA GLU A 116 22.14 14.39 18.53
C GLU A 116 21.07 15.46 18.29
N THR A 117 20.78 15.80 17.04
CA THR A 117 19.68 16.72 16.71
C THR A 117 18.35 16.14 17.17
N ASN A 118 18.09 14.86 16.89
CA ASN A 118 16.88 14.17 17.36
C ASN A 118 16.74 14.24 18.90
N ARG A 119 17.83 14.05 19.66
CA ARG A 119 17.81 14.23 21.13
C ARG A 119 17.55 15.68 21.52
N ALA A 120 18.17 16.65 20.85
CA ALA A 120 17.99 18.08 21.14
C ALA A 120 16.55 18.56 20.94
N ILE A 121 15.83 17.99 19.96
CA ILE A 121 14.41 18.30 19.71
C ILE A 121 13.43 17.37 20.48
N GLY A 122 13.95 16.48 21.32
CA GLY A 122 13.16 15.55 22.14
C GLY A 122 12.58 14.33 21.38
N ARG A 123 13.02 14.09 20.14
CA ARG A 123 12.70 12.89 19.33
C ARG A 123 13.50 11.66 19.76
N ALA A 124 13.34 11.34 21.02
CA ALA A 124 14.00 10.24 21.68
C ALA A 124 13.06 9.61 22.70
N THR A 125 13.36 8.36 23.06
CA THR A 125 12.61 7.63 24.08
C THR A 125 12.63 8.35 25.43
N ARG A 126 11.49 8.39 26.12
CA ARG A 126 11.36 9.03 27.44
C ARG A 126 12.24 8.41 28.53
N LYS A 127 12.53 7.12 28.42
CA LYS A 127 13.18 6.35 29.49
C LYS A 127 14.69 6.58 29.53
N ASP A 128 15.33 6.63 28.37
CA ASP A 128 16.78 6.58 28.21
C ASP A 128 17.32 7.60 27.20
N ASN A 129 16.46 8.50 26.70
CA ASN A 129 16.82 9.54 25.74
C ASN A 129 17.53 8.98 24.49
N LYS A 130 17.06 7.83 24.01
CA LYS A 130 17.61 7.14 22.84
C LYS A 130 16.86 7.60 21.58
N ALA A 131 17.58 8.22 20.67
CA ALA A 131 17.11 8.50 19.31
C ALA A 131 17.29 7.25 18.44
N SER A 132 16.36 7.00 17.52
CA SER A 132 16.51 5.95 16.51
C SER A 132 17.52 6.39 15.46
N ALA A 133 18.36 5.47 15.01
CA ALA A 133 19.34 5.72 13.96
C ALA A 133 18.66 5.84 12.57
N THR A 134 19.29 6.52 11.63
CA THR A 134 18.76 6.72 10.27
C THR A 134 18.52 5.38 9.56
N GLU A 135 19.40 4.40 9.78
CA GLU A 135 19.33 3.05 9.21
C GLU A 135 18.03 2.33 9.64
N HIS A 136 17.54 2.58 10.85
CA HIS A 136 16.27 2.01 11.32
C HIS A 136 15.09 2.51 10.47
N TYR A 137 15.07 3.80 10.14
CA TYR A 137 14.01 4.37 9.30
C TYR A 137 14.12 3.91 7.83
N LEU A 138 15.35 3.76 7.32
CA LEU A 138 15.58 3.21 5.98
C LEU A 138 15.11 1.75 5.89
N GLU A 139 15.33 0.96 6.93
CA GLU A 139 14.87 -0.42 6.99
C GLU A 139 13.34 -0.51 7.05
N ILE A 140 12.69 0.31 7.88
CA ILE A 140 11.21 0.42 7.90
C ILE A 140 10.67 0.82 6.53
N ALA A 141 11.29 1.81 5.89
CA ALA A 141 10.90 2.28 4.56
C ALA A 141 11.01 1.18 3.50
N ARG A 142 12.11 0.41 3.53
CA ARG A 142 12.33 -0.75 2.66
C ARG A 142 11.23 -1.80 2.87
N VAL A 143 11.05 -2.26 4.10
CA VAL A 143 10.06 -3.30 4.42
C VAL A 143 8.63 -2.87 4.07
N ALA A 144 8.25 -1.62 4.35
CA ALA A 144 6.93 -1.12 3.99
C ALA A 144 6.69 -1.20 2.48
N LYS A 145 7.64 -0.74 1.67
CA LYS A 145 7.56 -0.82 0.20
C LYS A 145 7.54 -2.26 -0.31
N ASP A 146 8.38 -3.14 0.24
CA ASP A 146 8.43 -4.55 -0.14
C ASP A 146 7.11 -5.27 0.17
N ALA A 147 6.40 -4.83 1.21
CA ALA A 147 5.06 -5.30 1.55
C ALA A 147 3.94 -4.58 0.75
N GLY A 148 4.32 -3.68 -0.16
CA GLY A 148 3.42 -2.88 -1.00
C GLY A 148 2.66 -1.77 -0.24
N ILE A 149 3.09 -1.40 0.97
CA ILE A 149 2.55 -0.28 1.73
C ILE A 149 3.17 1.01 1.19
N ARG A 150 2.32 1.98 0.86
CA ARG A 150 2.74 3.27 0.31
C ARG A 150 3.45 4.09 1.38
N LEU A 151 4.55 4.74 1.01
CA LEU A 151 5.41 5.44 1.96
C LEU A 151 5.24 6.96 1.86
N LYS A 152 5.08 7.59 3.03
CA LYS A 152 5.14 9.05 3.18
C LYS A 152 6.09 9.41 4.31
N ILE A 153 6.80 10.52 4.16
CA ILE A 153 7.64 11.11 5.22
C ILE A 153 7.03 12.42 5.68
N ASN A 154 7.01 12.64 7.00
CA ASN A 154 6.74 13.95 7.59
C ASN A 154 8.02 14.47 8.27
N THR A 155 8.36 15.73 8.03
CA THR A 155 9.51 16.41 8.63
C THR A 155 9.05 17.74 9.22
N VAL A 156 9.26 17.94 10.51
CA VAL A 156 9.10 19.24 11.18
C VAL A 156 10.44 19.97 11.18
N VAL A 157 10.49 21.10 10.49
CA VAL A 157 11.67 21.95 10.38
C VAL A 157 11.71 22.89 11.58
N THR A 158 12.84 22.89 12.27
CA THR A 158 13.11 23.60 13.52
C THR A 158 14.46 24.32 13.42
N SER A 159 14.79 25.15 14.41
CA SER A 159 16.08 25.81 14.52
C SER A 159 17.27 24.85 14.60
N LYS A 160 17.03 23.57 14.92
CA LYS A 160 18.06 22.55 15.10
C LYS A 160 18.35 21.73 13.85
N ASN A 161 17.45 21.69 12.87
CA ASN A 161 17.59 20.88 11.65
C ASN A 161 17.43 21.70 10.35
N SER A 162 17.15 23.01 10.41
CA SER A 162 16.87 23.84 9.23
C SER A 162 18.05 23.95 8.25
N SER A 163 19.27 23.64 8.70
CA SER A 163 20.49 23.58 7.87
C SER A 163 20.82 22.17 7.35
N GLU A 164 20.10 21.14 7.78
CA GLU A 164 20.35 19.76 7.34
C GLU A 164 19.90 19.54 5.88
N ASP A 165 20.53 18.56 5.23
CA ASP A 165 20.20 18.10 3.89
C ASP A 165 19.74 16.64 3.94
N PHE A 166 18.51 16.39 3.52
CA PHE A 166 17.80 15.12 3.55
C PHE A 166 17.84 14.40 2.18
N SER A 167 18.51 14.99 1.18
CA SER A 167 18.55 14.50 -0.19
C SER A 167 18.88 13.01 -0.29
N ASP A 168 19.93 12.56 0.38
CA ASP A 168 20.36 11.16 0.32
C ASP A 168 19.38 10.22 1.02
N PHE A 169 18.83 10.62 2.17
CA PHE A 169 17.78 9.86 2.83
C PHE A 169 16.57 9.68 1.91
N LEU A 170 16.15 10.73 1.19
CA LEU A 170 15.01 10.68 0.27
C LEU A 170 15.30 9.82 -0.96
N ARG A 171 16.52 9.89 -1.52
CA ARG A 171 16.95 9.02 -2.64
C ARG A 171 16.88 7.53 -2.30
N ILE A 172 17.23 7.17 -1.06
CA ILE A 172 17.24 5.78 -0.60
C ILE A 172 15.83 5.34 -0.17
N SER A 173 15.16 6.14 0.66
CA SER A 173 13.84 5.81 1.19
C SER A 173 12.73 5.87 0.13
N ARG A 174 12.88 6.71 -0.91
CA ARG A 174 11.94 6.89 -2.03
C ARG A 174 10.47 6.93 -1.59
N PRO A 175 10.07 7.88 -0.72
CA PRO A 175 8.67 8.04 -0.38
C PRO A 175 7.88 8.58 -1.57
N GLU A 176 6.61 8.22 -1.67
CA GLU A 176 5.73 8.81 -2.68
C GLU A 176 5.33 10.25 -2.33
N ARG A 177 5.41 10.60 -1.05
CA ARG A 177 5.14 11.95 -0.57
C ARG A 177 6.07 12.37 0.55
N TRP A 178 6.58 13.60 0.48
CA TRP A 178 7.30 14.22 1.57
C TRP A 178 6.58 15.49 2.02
N LYS A 179 6.21 15.52 3.29
CA LYS A 179 5.52 16.66 3.88
C LYS A 179 6.47 17.40 4.81
N VAL A 180 6.76 18.64 4.46
CA VAL A 180 7.70 19.51 5.16
C VAL A 180 6.89 20.54 5.92
N LEU A 181 7.02 20.54 7.24
CA LEU A 181 6.19 21.30 8.17
C LEU A 181 7.03 22.35 8.88
N GLU A 182 6.61 23.60 8.85
CA GLU A 182 7.16 24.61 9.74
C GLU A 182 6.80 24.26 11.20
N VAL A 183 7.76 24.37 12.11
CA VAL A 183 7.49 24.20 13.55
C VAL A 183 6.51 25.27 14.04
N ARG A 184 5.59 24.88 14.92
CA ARG A 184 4.56 25.77 15.45
C ARG A 184 4.41 25.70 16.96
N ALA A 185 4.11 26.84 17.55
CA ALA A 185 3.65 26.93 18.93
C ALA A 185 2.12 26.71 18.98
N VAL A 186 1.67 25.85 19.90
CA VAL A 186 0.25 25.63 20.18
C VAL A 186 0.04 25.74 21.68
N GLU A 187 -0.69 26.78 22.07
CA GLU A 187 -0.96 27.09 23.48
C GLU A 187 -1.63 25.89 24.16
N GLY A 188 -1.12 25.54 25.34
CA GLY A 188 -1.54 24.41 26.16
C GLY A 188 -0.87 23.08 25.80
N GLN A 189 -0.10 23.01 24.71
CA GLN A 189 0.47 21.75 24.21
C GLN A 189 1.99 21.70 24.36
N ASN A 190 2.69 22.65 23.75
CA ASN A 190 4.15 22.67 23.67
C ASN A 190 4.82 23.89 24.31
N ASP A 191 4.06 24.63 25.11
CA ASP A 191 4.58 25.76 25.90
C ASP A 191 5.78 25.38 26.76
N GLY A 192 6.75 26.29 26.82
CA GLY A 192 8.00 26.16 27.58
C GLY A 192 8.99 25.13 27.03
N ARG A 193 8.74 24.60 25.82
CA ARG A 193 9.61 23.61 25.15
C ARG A 193 9.87 23.93 23.68
N VAL A 194 8.89 24.50 22.98
CA VAL A 194 9.00 24.76 21.53
C VAL A 194 9.73 26.06 21.19
N GLU A 195 9.84 26.99 22.12
CA GLU A 195 10.29 28.37 21.89
C GLU A 195 11.71 28.41 21.31
N GLU A 196 12.62 27.57 21.80
CA GLU A 196 14.00 27.47 21.28
C GLU A 196 14.08 26.80 19.90
N LEU A 197 12.99 26.18 19.45
CA LEU A 197 12.91 25.44 18.19
C LEU A 197 12.31 26.27 17.05
N LEU A 198 11.61 27.36 17.37
CA LEU A 198 10.98 28.22 16.38
C LEU A 198 12.00 28.80 15.38
N ILE A 199 11.55 28.99 14.15
CA ILE A 199 12.31 29.58 13.04
C ILE A 199 11.48 30.69 12.41
N ASP A 200 12.14 31.60 11.68
CA ASP A 200 11.41 32.54 10.83
C ASP A 200 11.04 31.89 9.48
N PRO A 201 10.02 32.42 8.77
CA PRO A 201 9.57 31.87 7.49
C PRO A 201 10.66 31.85 6.41
N LYS A 202 11.64 32.74 6.48
CA LYS A 202 12.76 32.77 5.53
C LYS A 202 13.67 31.56 5.73
N THR A 203 13.98 31.22 6.97
CA THR A 203 14.77 30.03 7.34
C THR A 203 14.07 28.75 6.89
N PHE A 204 12.74 28.70 7.00
CA PHE A 204 11.95 27.58 6.47
C PHE A 204 12.01 27.51 4.94
N GLN A 205 11.85 28.65 4.26
CA GLN A 205 11.97 28.71 2.79
C GLN A 205 13.36 28.28 2.31
N GLU A 206 14.44 28.69 3.00
CA GLU A 206 15.80 28.25 2.69
C GLU A 206 15.98 26.73 2.82
N PHE A 207 15.28 26.08 3.75
CA PHE A 207 15.23 24.61 3.83
C PHE A 207 14.50 24.02 2.62
N VAL A 208 13.34 24.57 2.23
CA VAL A 208 12.57 24.10 1.07
C VAL A 208 13.38 24.25 -0.23
N ASP A 209 13.98 25.42 -0.45
CA ASP A 209 14.77 25.74 -1.65
C ASP A 209 15.97 24.81 -1.80
N ARG A 210 16.65 24.47 -0.71
CA ARG A 210 17.78 23.54 -0.71
C ARG A 210 17.41 22.17 -1.27
N HIS A 211 16.19 21.71 -1.01
CA HIS A 211 15.72 20.39 -1.43
C HIS A 211 14.91 20.43 -2.72
N GLN A 212 14.66 21.60 -3.31
CA GLN A 212 13.92 21.74 -4.56
C GLN A 212 14.46 20.83 -5.69
N PRO A 213 15.79 20.67 -5.87
CA PRO A 213 16.31 19.77 -6.91
C PRO A 213 15.86 18.30 -6.76
N ILE A 214 15.64 17.82 -5.52
CA ILE A 214 15.18 16.46 -5.25
C ILE A 214 13.72 16.27 -5.68
N PHE A 215 12.90 17.34 -5.64
CA PHE A 215 11.49 17.26 -5.96
C PHE A 215 11.29 16.83 -7.42
N GLU A 216 12.11 17.40 -8.30
CA GLU A 216 12.12 17.09 -9.73
C GLU A 216 12.85 15.77 -10.03
N GLU A 217 13.94 15.47 -9.31
CA GLU A 217 14.75 14.26 -9.52
C GLU A 217 13.96 12.97 -9.25
N LEU A 218 13.16 12.94 -8.17
CA LEU A 218 12.58 11.70 -7.65
C LEU A 218 11.06 11.55 -7.90
N ASP A 219 10.43 12.50 -8.59
CA ASP A 219 8.97 12.55 -8.80
C ASP A 219 8.17 12.39 -7.49
N ILE A 220 8.72 12.94 -6.39
CA ILE A 220 8.10 12.90 -5.07
C ILE A 220 7.13 14.07 -4.95
N ALA A 221 5.89 13.81 -4.56
CA ALA A 221 4.98 14.88 -4.20
C ALA A 221 5.46 15.55 -2.91
N VAL A 222 6.03 16.75 -3.01
CA VAL A 222 6.44 17.53 -1.84
C VAL A 222 5.39 18.58 -1.50
N THR A 223 5.06 18.69 -0.22
CA THR A 223 4.09 19.67 0.28
C THR A 223 4.74 20.43 1.44
N PRO A 224 5.33 21.61 1.19
CA PRO A 224 5.66 22.54 2.25
C PRO A 224 4.35 23.08 2.85
N GLU A 225 4.24 23.06 4.17
CA GLU A 225 3.14 23.68 4.91
C GLU A 225 3.72 24.68 5.91
N PHE A 226 3.43 25.96 5.65
CA PHE A 226 3.70 27.05 6.58
C PHE A 226 2.68 27.02 7.72
N ASP A 227 2.98 27.65 8.85
CA ASP A 227 2.10 27.59 10.03
C ASP A 227 0.64 28.01 9.73
N ASP A 228 0.47 29.06 8.92
CA ASP A 228 -0.85 29.59 8.55
C ASP A 228 -1.68 28.64 7.67
N ASP A 229 -1.02 27.73 6.93
CA ASP A 229 -1.68 26.76 6.04
C ASP A 229 -2.28 25.58 6.83
N MET A 230 -1.69 25.27 8.00
CA MET A 230 -2.10 24.13 8.83
C MET A 230 -3.35 24.39 9.66
N ARG A 231 -3.72 25.66 9.88
CA ARG A 231 -4.80 26.05 10.80
C ARG A 231 -6.18 25.90 10.15
N GLY A 232 -7.01 25.04 10.75
CA GLY A 232 -8.41 24.83 10.35
C GLY A 232 -8.60 23.96 9.11
N SER A 233 -7.54 23.42 8.50
CA SER A 233 -7.61 22.67 7.23
C SER A 233 -7.67 21.15 7.41
N TYR A 234 -7.91 20.65 8.62
CA TYR A 234 -7.95 19.22 8.96
C TYR A 234 -9.21 18.88 9.74
N VAL A 235 -9.87 17.78 9.34
CA VAL A 235 -10.79 17.09 10.25
C VAL A 235 -9.94 16.29 11.23
N MET A 236 -9.95 16.68 12.50
CA MET A 236 -9.19 16.00 13.56
C MET A 236 -10.13 15.55 14.66
N VAL A 237 -9.92 14.32 15.13
CA VAL A 237 -10.64 13.72 16.26
C VAL A 237 -9.64 13.43 17.37
N ASP A 238 -9.95 13.84 18.59
CA ASP A 238 -9.08 13.72 19.76
C ASP A 238 -9.22 12.33 20.45
N PRO A 239 -8.41 12.04 21.50
CA PRO A 239 -8.48 10.76 22.21
C PRO A 239 -9.82 10.45 22.90
N LYS A 240 -10.71 11.45 23.08
CA LYS A 240 -12.04 11.29 23.67
C LYS A 240 -13.16 11.23 22.63
N GLY A 241 -12.81 11.20 21.34
CA GLY A 241 -13.80 11.14 20.26
C GLY A 241 -14.52 12.47 20.03
N ARG A 242 -13.85 13.59 20.26
CA ARG A 242 -14.34 14.94 19.95
C ARG A 242 -13.64 15.44 18.70
N PHE A 243 -14.35 16.15 17.83
CA PHE A 243 -13.65 16.98 16.85
C PHE A 243 -12.86 18.07 17.57
N PHE A 244 -11.67 18.39 17.06
CA PHE A 244 -10.88 19.52 17.52
C PHE A 244 -10.19 20.24 16.37
N ASP A 245 -9.90 21.52 16.58
CA ASP A 245 -9.10 22.34 15.69
C ASP A 245 -8.10 23.19 16.47
N SER A 246 -7.20 23.87 15.75
CA SER A 246 -6.19 24.76 16.34
C SER A 246 -6.17 26.14 15.65
N SER A 247 -7.28 26.55 15.05
CA SER A 247 -7.37 27.80 14.27
C SER A 247 -7.10 29.04 15.12
N ALA A 248 -7.47 28.98 16.40
CA ALA A 248 -7.25 30.04 17.37
C ALA A 248 -5.86 29.98 18.07
N GLY A 249 -4.90 29.20 17.54
CA GLY A 249 -3.57 29.03 18.16
C GLY A 249 -3.53 28.10 19.38
N ARG A 250 -4.68 27.56 19.78
CA ARG A 250 -4.87 26.60 20.88
C ARG A 250 -5.89 25.54 20.45
N HIS A 251 -5.93 24.41 21.14
CA HIS A 251 -6.96 23.41 20.85
C HIS A 251 -8.35 23.88 21.30
N THR A 252 -9.30 23.82 20.37
CA THR A 252 -10.74 23.99 20.61
C THR A 252 -11.44 22.67 20.31
N TYR A 253 -12.36 22.25 21.17
CA TYR A 253 -13.01 20.94 21.08
C TYR A 253 -14.52 21.11 20.96
N SER A 254 -15.12 20.27 20.13
CA SER A 254 -16.56 19.99 20.15
C SER A 254 -16.97 19.13 21.37
N GLU A 255 -18.27 18.99 21.57
CA GLU A 255 -18.82 17.89 22.38
C GLU A 255 -18.52 16.51 21.76
N PRO A 256 -18.51 15.42 22.55
CA PRO A 256 -18.17 14.08 22.06
C PRO A 256 -19.10 13.58 20.95
N ILE A 257 -18.51 13.04 19.88
CA ILE A 257 -19.25 12.50 18.72
C ILE A 257 -20.20 11.37 19.16
N LEU A 258 -19.81 10.55 20.13
CA LEU A 258 -20.67 9.45 20.60
C LEU A 258 -21.86 9.92 21.45
N ASP A 259 -21.84 11.16 21.93
CA ASP A 259 -22.91 11.73 22.75
C ASP A 259 -23.94 12.47 21.89
N ILE A 260 -23.47 13.28 20.92
CA ILE A 260 -24.33 14.17 20.12
C ILE A 260 -24.36 13.87 18.62
N GLY A 261 -23.52 12.93 18.14
CA GLY A 261 -23.39 12.57 16.73
C GLY A 261 -22.51 13.54 15.92
N VAL A 262 -22.02 13.06 14.77
CA VAL A 262 -21.12 13.83 13.88
C VAL A 262 -21.77 15.12 13.38
N ALA A 263 -23.03 15.06 12.98
CA ALA A 263 -23.72 16.20 12.38
C ALA A 263 -23.88 17.39 13.34
N ALA A 264 -23.96 17.14 14.65
CA ALA A 264 -24.03 18.18 15.68
C ALA A 264 -22.65 18.58 16.21
N ALA A 265 -21.69 17.65 16.29
CA ALA A 265 -20.35 17.92 16.80
C ALA A 265 -19.46 18.68 15.81
N PHE A 266 -19.48 18.32 14.52
CA PHE A 266 -18.55 18.90 13.53
C PHE A 266 -18.70 20.41 13.33
N PRO A 267 -19.92 20.99 13.30
CA PRO A 267 -20.07 22.45 13.20
C PRO A 267 -19.57 23.25 14.41
N GLN A 268 -19.20 22.60 15.52
CA GLN A 268 -18.67 23.27 16.72
C GLN A 268 -17.17 23.58 16.60
N VAL A 269 -16.47 23.06 15.59
CA VAL A 269 -15.05 23.35 15.32
C VAL A 269 -14.90 24.16 14.05
N ASN A 270 -13.80 24.91 13.96
CA ASN A 270 -13.50 25.70 12.78
C ASN A 270 -12.84 24.82 11.71
N PHE A 271 -13.53 24.65 10.58
CA PHE A 271 -13.01 23.95 9.40
C PHE A 271 -13.07 24.85 8.17
N ASP A 272 -11.91 25.03 7.52
CA ASP A 272 -11.73 25.81 6.31
C ASP A 272 -11.59 24.87 5.10
N HIS A 273 -12.66 24.80 4.30
CA HIS A 273 -12.74 23.93 3.14
C HIS A 273 -11.84 24.40 1.99
N GLU A 274 -11.61 25.70 1.83
CA GLU A 274 -10.73 26.22 0.78
C GLU A 274 -9.27 25.88 1.08
N LYS A 275 -8.84 26.08 2.33
CA LYS A 275 -7.50 25.66 2.78
C LYS A 275 -7.30 24.15 2.72
N TYR A 276 -8.34 23.37 3.02
CA TYR A 276 -8.30 21.91 2.86
C TYR A 276 -7.96 21.51 1.41
N LEU A 277 -8.57 22.15 0.42
CA LEU A 277 -8.28 21.85 -0.99
C LEU A 277 -6.91 22.38 -1.42
N SER A 278 -6.55 23.62 -1.04
CA SER A 278 -5.32 24.27 -1.49
C SER A 278 -4.03 23.60 -1.00
N ARG A 279 -4.05 22.99 0.19
CA ARG A 279 -2.90 22.22 0.72
C ARG A 279 -2.70 20.84 0.06
N GLY A 280 -3.42 20.55 -1.01
CA GLY A 280 -3.34 19.28 -1.73
C GLY A 280 -3.83 18.10 -0.89
N ALA A 281 -4.89 18.28 -0.09
CA ALA A 281 -5.49 17.19 0.67
C ALA A 281 -6.19 16.14 -0.21
N SER A 282 -6.58 16.52 -1.42
CA SER A 282 -7.10 15.64 -2.47
C SER A 282 -5.96 15.24 -3.41
N TYR A 283 -5.53 13.99 -3.31
CA TYR A 283 -4.51 13.33 -4.14
C TYR A 283 -4.82 11.84 -4.16
N GLN A 284 -4.34 11.04 -5.14
CA GLN A 284 -4.70 9.63 -5.24
C GLN A 284 -4.24 8.81 -4.01
N TRP A 285 -5.15 8.68 -3.05
CA TRP A 285 -5.06 7.98 -1.77
C TRP A 285 -5.19 6.48 -1.94
N GLU A 286 -6.10 6.08 -2.82
CA GLU A 286 -6.44 4.69 -3.04
C GLU A 286 -5.21 3.95 -3.56
N ARG A 287 -4.94 2.80 -2.95
CA ARG A 287 -4.08 1.79 -3.55
C ARG A 287 -4.85 1.36 -4.80
N GLY A 288 -4.32 1.59 -6.01
CA GLY A 288 -5.06 1.20 -7.21
C GLY A 288 -5.45 -0.27 -7.10
N GLU A 289 -6.71 -0.58 -7.35
CA GLU A 289 -7.23 -1.93 -7.13
C GLU A 289 -6.50 -2.91 -8.03
N LEU A 290 -5.98 -3.99 -7.44
CA LEU A 290 -5.38 -5.05 -8.24
C LEU A 290 -6.49 -5.73 -9.07
N PRO A 291 -6.27 -5.98 -10.37
CA PRO A 291 -7.27 -6.56 -11.26
C PRO A 291 -7.82 -7.88 -10.73
N SER A 292 -9.13 -8.08 -10.81
CA SER A 292 -9.77 -9.33 -10.38
C SER A 292 -9.29 -10.56 -11.17
N LEU A 293 -8.87 -10.37 -12.42
CA LEU A 293 -8.31 -11.39 -13.29
C LEU A 293 -7.00 -10.88 -13.91
N VAL A 294 -5.92 -11.63 -13.74
CA VAL A 294 -4.60 -11.34 -14.33
C VAL A 294 -4.19 -12.51 -15.23
N ALA A 295 -3.78 -12.21 -16.45
CA ALA A 295 -3.31 -13.21 -17.40
C ALA A 295 -1.90 -12.86 -17.88
N ILE A 296 -0.95 -13.78 -17.64
CA ILE A 296 0.48 -13.56 -17.83
C ILE A 296 0.98 -14.46 -18.97
N ALA A 297 1.68 -13.84 -19.92
CA ALA A 297 2.35 -14.51 -21.03
C ALA A 297 3.83 -14.12 -21.10
N GLY A 298 4.61 -14.82 -21.92
CA GLY A 298 6.05 -14.60 -22.04
C GLY A 298 6.85 -15.86 -22.33
N HIS A 299 8.11 -15.69 -22.75
CA HIS A 299 9.01 -16.82 -23.03
C HIS A 299 9.29 -17.68 -21.78
N PRO A 300 9.69 -18.96 -21.95
CA PRO A 300 10.27 -19.73 -20.86
C PRO A 300 11.39 -18.96 -20.16
N GLY A 301 11.40 -18.92 -18.83
CA GLY A 301 12.37 -18.15 -18.05
C GLY A 301 12.10 -16.64 -17.93
N ALA A 302 11.02 -16.11 -18.53
CA ALA A 302 10.65 -14.70 -18.41
C ALA A 302 10.09 -14.30 -17.03
N GLY A 303 9.92 -15.25 -16.09
CA GLY A 303 9.42 -14.97 -14.73
C GLY A 303 7.89 -14.98 -14.57
N LYS A 304 7.15 -15.60 -15.50
CA LYS A 304 5.67 -15.71 -15.44
C LYS A 304 5.18 -16.40 -14.17
N ASP A 305 5.72 -17.59 -13.90
CA ASP A 305 5.32 -18.38 -12.75
C ASP A 305 5.72 -17.67 -11.46
N THR A 306 6.89 -17.04 -11.43
CA THR A 306 7.34 -16.21 -10.31
C THR A 306 6.40 -15.04 -10.00
N LEU A 307 5.98 -14.28 -11.03
CA LEU A 307 5.00 -13.20 -10.83
C LEU A 307 3.65 -13.75 -10.38
N GLY A 308 3.21 -14.88 -10.95
CA GLY A 308 1.99 -15.53 -10.53
C GLY A 308 2.06 -16.06 -9.09
N ASP A 309 3.20 -16.59 -8.65
CA ASP A 309 3.38 -17.13 -7.29
C ASP A 309 3.31 -15.99 -6.28
N MET A 310 3.95 -14.86 -6.59
CA MET A 310 3.83 -13.64 -5.79
C MET A 310 2.37 -13.17 -5.65
N LEU A 311 1.58 -13.18 -6.74
CA LEU A 311 0.16 -12.79 -6.67
C LEU A 311 -0.65 -13.73 -5.78
N VAL A 312 -0.35 -15.02 -5.80
CA VAL A 312 -0.99 -16.02 -4.92
C VAL A 312 -0.58 -15.78 -3.46
N GLU A 313 0.72 -15.71 -3.19
CA GLU A 313 1.28 -15.64 -1.84
C GLU A 313 0.98 -14.32 -1.12
N GLN A 314 1.10 -13.20 -1.84
CA GLN A 314 0.99 -11.86 -1.23
C GLN A 314 -0.41 -11.27 -1.34
N HIS A 315 -1.20 -11.66 -2.36
CA HIS A 315 -2.49 -11.05 -2.67
C HIS A 315 -3.65 -12.03 -2.73
N GLY A 316 -3.42 -13.29 -2.37
CA GLY A 316 -4.48 -14.30 -2.24
C GLY A 316 -5.15 -14.66 -3.57
N TYR A 317 -4.46 -14.47 -4.70
CA TYR A 317 -4.97 -14.93 -5.99
C TYR A 317 -5.08 -16.46 -6.01
N VAL A 318 -6.04 -16.97 -6.76
CA VAL A 318 -6.11 -18.38 -7.11
C VAL A 318 -5.47 -18.58 -8.48
N ARG A 319 -4.47 -19.47 -8.56
CA ARG A 319 -3.91 -19.88 -9.84
C ARG A 319 -4.85 -20.85 -10.53
N VAL A 320 -5.17 -20.58 -11.80
CA VAL A 320 -5.99 -21.45 -12.64
C VAL A 320 -5.26 -21.67 -13.96
N ALA A 321 -4.86 -22.91 -14.25
CA ALA A 321 -4.17 -23.24 -15.49
C ALA A 321 -5.16 -23.80 -16.52
N ILE A 322 -4.95 -23.51 -17.81
CA ILE A 322 -5.83 -24.00 -18.88
C ILE A 322 -5.79 -25.52 -19.01
N ALA A 323 -4.67 -26.12 -18.60
CA ALA A 323 -4.46 -27.56 -18.63
C ALA A 323 -5.16 -28.30 -17.47
N ASP A 324 -5.63 -27.62 -16.42
CA ASP A 324 -6.19 -28.28 -15.23
C ASP A 324 -7.42 -29.15 -15.57
N PRO A 325 -8.42 -28.69 -16.34
CA PRO A 325 -9.55 -29.55 -16.73
C PRO A 325 -9.14 -30.79 -17.53
N ILE A 326 -8.05 -30.72 -18.30
CA ILE A 326 -7.51 -31.88 -19.03
C ILE A 326 -6.91 -32.89 -18.05
N LYS A 327 -6.11 -32.39 -17.10
CA LYS A 327 -5.42 -33.21 -16.11
C LYS A 327 -6.40 -33.90 -15.18
N ASP A 328 -7.48 -33.25 -14.79
CA ASP A 328 -8.53 -33.85 -13.96
C ASP A 328 -9.15 -35.06 -14.69
N VAL A 329 -9.58 -34.87 -15.94
CA VAL A 329 -10.20 -35.93 -16.75
C VAL A 329 -9.21 -37.06 -17.04
N VAL A 330 -7.98 -36.74 -17.45
CA VAL A 330 -6.96 -37.76 -17.74
C VAL A 330 -6.52 -38.48 -16.47
N GLY A 331 -6.43 -37.77 -15.35
CA GLY A 331 -6.12 -38.33 -14.04
C GLY A 331 -7.11 -39.41 -13.65
N GLU A 332 -8.41 -39.14 -13.78
CA GLU A 332 -9.47 -40.11 -13.51
C GLU A 332 -9.49 -41.26 -14.52
N LEU A 333 -9.36 -40.97 -15.82
CA LEU A 333 -9.45 -41.99 -16.87
C LEU A 333 -8.28 -42.97 -16.88
N PHE A 334 -7.07 -42.50 -16.57
CA PHE A 334 -5.84 -43.29 -16.64
C PHE A 334 -5.26 -43.62 -15.26
N ASP A 335 -5.95 -43.22 -14.19
CA ASP A 335 -5.54 -43.45 -12.80
C ASP A 335 -4.13 -42.90 -12.54
N PHE A 336 -3.89 -41.66 -12.94
CA PHE A 336 -2.63 -40.96 -12.66
C PHE A 336 -2.72 -40.24 -11.32
N ASN A 337 -1.67 -40.36 -10.52
CA ASN A 337 -1.58 -39.63 -9.26
C ASN A 337 -1.15 -38.16 -9.47
N ILE A 338 -1.19 -37.37 -8.40
CA ILE A 338 -0.84 -35.94 -8.43
C ILE A 338 0.58 -35.69 -8.96
N ASP A 339 1.55 -36.52 -8.59
CA ASP A 339 2.94 -36.37 -9.03
C ASP A 339 3.10 -36.66 -10.54
N GLN A 340 2.35 -37.63 -11.06
CA GLN A 340 2.28 -37.92 -12.49
C GLN A 340 1.55 -36.83 -13.30
N LEU A 341 0.66 -36.05 -12.68
CA LEU A 341 -0.08 -34.96 -13.34
C LEU A 341 0.64 -33.60 -13.25
N TYR A 342 1.29 -33.32 -12.12
CA TYR A 342 1.82 -32.00 -11.78
C TYR A 342 3.33 -32.00 -11.47
N GLY A 343 3.87 -33.10 -10.94
CA GLY A 343 5.27 -33.21 -10.51
C GLY A 343 6.21 -33.79 -11.56
N ASP A 344 7.36 -34.29 -11.10
CA ASP A 344 8.46 -34.72 -11.99
C ASP A 344 8.13 -36.02 -12.73
N ALA A 345 7.37 -36.91 -12.07
CA ALA A 345 6.93 -38.20 -12.62
C ALA A 345 6.06 -38.07 -13.88
N ARG A 346 5.60 -36.87 -14.23
CA ARG A 346 4.87 -36.60 -15.48
C ARG A 346 5.67 -36.92 -16.74
N ASN A 347 7.00 -36.93 -16.64
CA ASN A 347 7.90 -37.24 -17.75
C ASN A 347 8.40 -38.70 -17.72
N ASP A 348 8.01 -39.49 -16.71
CA ASP A 348 8.39 -40.88 -16.59
C ASP A 348 7.42 -41.75 -17.41
N LEU A 349 7.94 -42.84 -17.99
CA LEU A 349 7.12 -43.78 -18.75
C LEU A 349 6.13 -44.49 -17.82
N ASP A 350 4.84 -44.42 -18.12
CA ASP A 350 3.85 -45.29 -17.51
C ASP A 350 3.98 -46.71 -18.12
N PRO A 351 4.30 -47.74 -17.33
CA PRO A 351 4.52 -49.10 -17.83
C PRO A 351 3.30 -49.73 -18.50
N ARG A 352 2.08 -49.28 -18.16
CA ARG A 352 0.82 -49.81 -18.70
C ARG A 352 0.56 -49.26 -20.10
N LEU A 353 0.94 -48.01 -20.34
CA LEU A 353 0.64 -47.26 -21.57
C LEU A 353 1.83 -47.19 -22.53
N ASN A 354 3.03 -47.50 -22.05
CA ASN A 354 4.31 -47.28 -22.76
C ASN A 354 4.43 -45.84 -23.30
N LYS A 355 3.94 -44.88 -22.50
CA LYS A 355 3.91 -43.44 -22.76
C LYS A 355 4.04 -42.69 -21.44
N THR A 356 4.58 -41.49 -21.49
CA THR A 356 4.61 -40.59 -20.33
C THR A 356 3.22 -39.97 -20.09
N PRO A 357 2.85 -39.67 -18.83
CA PRO A 357 1.62 -38.91 -18.55
C PRO A 357 1.51 -37.62 -19.37
N ARG A 358 2.63 -36.93 -19.58
CA ARG A 358 2.73 -35.74 -20.45
C ARG A 358 2.31 -36.00 -21.89
N GLU A 359 2.74 -37.11 -22.48
CA GLU A 359 2.32 -37.49 -23.82
C GLU A 359 0.84 -37.86 -23.88
N VAL A 360 0.33 -38.50 -22.83
CA VAL A 360 -1.08 -38.92 -22.75
C VAL A 360 -2.01 -37.72 -22.72
N PHE A 361 -1.84 -36.77 -21.79
CA PHE A 361 -2.73 -35.61 -21.73
C PHE A 361 -2.54 -34.67 -22.93
N ARG A 362 -1.34 -34.58 -23.52
CA ARG A 362 -1.13 -33.82 -24.76
C ARG A 362 -1.97 -34.41 -25.90
N LYS A 363 -1.85 -35.71 -26.12
CA LYS A 363 -2.60 -36.41 -27.18
C LYS A 363 -4.11 -36.37 -26.92
N PHE A 364 -4.54 -36.56 -25.68
CA PHE A 364 -5.94 -36.45 -25.31
C PHE A 364 -6.48 -35.04 -25.60
N GLY A 365 -5.72 -34.01 -25.19
CA GLY A 365 -6.05 -32.61 -25.45
C GLY A 365 -6.14 -32.28 -26.95
N GLU A 366 -5.29 -32.87 -27.79
CA GLU A 366 -5.34 -32.76 -29.26
C GLU A 366 -6.61 -33.39 -29.83
N VAL A 367 -6.92 -34.65 -29.47
CA VAL A 367 -8.11 -35.36 -29.96
C VAL A 367 -9.40 -34.62 -29.56
N CYS A 368 -9.50 -34.14 -28.32
CA CYS A 368 -10.65 -33.36 -27.89
C CYS A 368 -10.80 -32.05 -28.68
N ARG A 369 -9.69 -31.42 -29.10
CA ARG A 369 -9.71 -30.21 -29.93
C ARG A 369 -10.16 -30.47 -31.38
N GLU A 370 -9.94 -31.68 -31.91
CA GLU A 370 -10.49 -32.07 -33.23
C GLU A 370 -12.02 -32.12 -33.22
N LEU A 371 -12.61 -32.55 -32.11
CA LEU A 371 -14.06 -32.58 -31.92
C LEU A 371 -14.62 -31.18 -31.63
N ASP A 372 -13.91 -30.41 -30.82
CA ASP A 372 -14.30 -29.07 -30.45
C ASP A 372 -13.07 -28.21 -30.12
N PRO A 373 -12.67 -27.29 -31.03
CA PRO A 373 -11.48 -26.47 -30.87
C PRO A 373 -11.45 -25.61 -29.60
N GLN A 374 -12.61 -25.34 -29.00
CA GLN A 374 -12.78 -24.44 -27.86
C GLN A 374 -13.05 -25.19 -26.54
N ILE A 375 -13.05 -26.53 -26.54
CA ILE A 375 -13.44 -27.34 -25.38
C ILE A 375 -12.69 -26.97 -24.11
N TRP A 376 -11.36 -26.84 -24.19
CA TRP A 376 -10.52 -26.56 -23.02
C TRP A 376 -10.64 -25.12 -22.55
N ILE A 377 -10.71 -24.18 -23.49
CA ILE A 377 -10.98 -22.77 -23.18
C ILE A 377 -12.31 -22.65 -22.43
N ARG A 378 -13.39 -23.30 -22.90
CA ARG A 378 -14.68 -23.23 -22.21
C ARG A 378 -14.66 -23.84 -20.80
N GLN A 379 -13.99 -24.97 -20.59
CA GLN A 379 -13.91 -25.56 -19.24
C GLN A 379 -13.05 -24.71 -18.30
N TRP A 380 -11.93 -24.20 -18.80
CA TRP A 380 -11.06 -23.29 -18.05
C TRP A 380 -11.79 -22.01 -17.64
N LEU A 381 -12.53 -21.39 -18.57
CA LEU A 381 -13.31 -20.19 -18.27
C LEU A 381 -14.40 -20.44 -17.22
N LYS A 382 -15.05 -21.61 -17.20
CA LYS A 382 -16.01 -21.94 -16.13
C LYS A 382 -15.36 -21.94 -14.75
N VAL A 383 -14.12 -22.43 -14.64
CA VAL A 383 -13.37 -22.41 -13.38
C VAL A 383 -13.04 -20.97 -13.00
N ILE A 384 -12.56 -20.16 -13.94
CA ILE A 384 -12.33 -18.72 -13.73
C ILE A 384 -13.61 -18.02 -13.25
N ASP A 385 -14.71 -18.17 -13.98
CA ASP A 385 -16.00 -17.52 -13.69
C ASP A 385 -16.54 -17.96 -12.32
N HIS A 386 -16.33 -19.22 -11.92
CA HIS A 386 -16.66 -19.70 -10.58
C HIS A 386 -15.85 -19.01 -9.47
N HIS A 387 -14.55 -18.80 -9.68
CA HIS A 387 -13.72 -18.08 -8.72
C HIS A 387 -14.09 -16.60 -8.63
N LEU A 388 -14.27 -15.95 -9.78
CA LEU A 388 -14.62 -14.52 -9.86
C LEU A 388 -16.00 -14.24 -9.24
N SER A 389 -17.01 -15.07 -9.52
CA SER A 389 -18.36 -14.94 -8.93
C SER A 389 -18.38 -15.16 -7.41
N ALA A 390 -17.38 -15.88 -6.87
CA ALA A 390 -17.16 -16.03 -5.43
C ALA A 390 -16.32 -14.87 -4.82
N GLY A 391 -16.05 -13.80 -5.57
CA GLY A 391 -15.26 -12.65 -5.13
C GLY A 391 -13.76 -12.92 -5.00
N ARG A 392 -13.26 -14.06 -5.51
CA ARG A 392 -11.84 -14.40 -5.49
C ARG A 392 -11.13 -13.81 -6.69
N ARG A 393 -9.86 -13.42 -6.51
CA ARG A 393 -9.00 -12.98 -7.62
C ARG A 393 -8.34 -14.17 -8.29
N VAL A 394 -8.12 -14.09 -9.60
CA VAL A 394 -7.61 -15.20 -10.42
C VAL A 394 -6.37 -14.79 -11.20
N VAL A 395 -5.35 -15.65 -11.22
CA VAL A 395 -4.15 -15.49 -12.04
C VAL A 395 -3.93 -16.69 -12.95
N CYS A 396 -3.63 -16.43 -14.22
CA CYS A 396 -3.30 -17.44 -15.23
C CYS A 396 -1.89 -17.16 -15.76
N THR A 397 -0.99 -18.14 -15.78
CA THR A 397 0.43 -17.95 -16.20
C THR A 397 0.82 -18.68 -17.48
N ASP A 398 -0.11 -19.45 -18.04
CA ASP A 398 0.12 -20.41 -19.12
C ASP A 398 -0.57 -20.05 -20.43
N ILE A 399 -0.84 -18.75 -20.66
CA ILE A 399 -1.38 -18.25 -21.93
C ILE A 399 -0.34 -18.47 -23.04
N ARG A 400 -0.74 -19.14 -24.12
CA ARG A 400 0.10 -19.51 -25.27
C ARG A 400 -0.53 -19.19 -26.62
N MET A 401 -1.86 -19.21 -26.73
CA MET A 401 -2.59 -19.03 -28.00
C MET A 401 -3.43 -17.74 -28.03
N PHE A 402 -3.71 -17.22 -29.23
CA PHE A 402 -4.55 -16.02 -29.38
C PHE A 402 -5.97 -16.20 -28.83
N ALA A 403 -6.57 -17.38 -29.04
CA ALA A 403 -7.91 -17.66 -28.53
C ALA A 403 -7.99 -17.64 -27.00
N GLU A 404 -6.91 -18.03 -26.31
CA GLU A 404 -6.84 -18.00 -24.84
C GLU A 404 -6.75 -16.56 -24.33
N LEU A 405 -5.93 -15.73 -25.00
CA LEU A 405 -5.79 -14.31 -24.71
C LEU A 405 -7.12 -13.57 -24.91
N GLU A 406 -7.77 -13.77 -26.06
CA GLU A 406 -9.07 -13.16 -26.36
C GLU A 406 -10.15 -13.58 -25.35
N ALA A 407 -10.15 -14.86 -24.96
CA ALA A 407 -11.09 -15.41 -23.99
C ALA A 407 -11.00 -14.72 -22.61
N VAL A 408 -9.80 -14.46 -22.09
CA VAL A 408 -9.63 -13.77 -20.80
C VAL A 408 -9.82 -12.26 -20.93
N GLN A 409 -9.43 -11.66 -22.05
CA GLN A 409 -9.71 -10.25 -22.32
C GLN A 409 -11.21 -9.95 -22.34
N SER A 410 -12.02 -10.85 -22.91
CA SER A 410 -13.48 -10.74 -22.89
C SER A 410 -14.09 -10.78 -21.46
N ARG A 411 -13.31 -11.15 -20.44
CA ARG A 411 -13.66 -11.17 -19.01
C ARG A 411 -13.01 -10.04 -18.22
N GLY A 412 -12.44 -9.05 -18.90
CA GLY A 412 -11.79 -7.92 -18.25
C GLY A 412 -10.45 -8.27 -17.60
N ALA A 413 -9.76 -9.31 -18.09
CA ALA A 413 -8.43 -9.63 -17.60
C ALA A 413 -7.45 -8.49 -17.85
N HIS A 414 -6.62 -8.19 -16.86
CA HIS A 414 -5.40 -7.41 -17.07
C HIS A 414 -4.32 -8.32 -17.64
N THR A 415 -3.97 -8.08 -18.91
CA THR A 415 -3.07 -8.95 -19.66
C THR A 415 -1.64 -8.42 -19.68
N VAL A 416 -0.70 -9.25 -19.24
CA VAL A 416 0.71 -8.89 -19.04
C VAL A 416 1.59 -9.78 -19.89
N LEU A 417 2.44 -9.17 -20.71
CA LEU A 417 3.50 -9.85 -21.43
C LEU A 417 4.87 -9.59 -20.77
N LEU A 418 5.51 -10.67 -20.32
CA LEU A 418 6.86 -10.64 -19.75
C LEU A 418 7.92 -10.99 -20.79
N SER A 419 8.95 -10.15 -20.87
CA SER A 419 10.16 -10.38 -21.65
C SER A 419 11.40 -10.36 -20.75
N ARG A 420 12.45 -11.07 -21.15
CA ARG A 420 13.76 -11.05 -20.49
C ARG A 420 14.86 -11.17 -21.54
N THR A 421 15.94 -10.44 -21.38
CA THR A 421 17.08 -10.43 -22.30
C THR A 421 17.71 -11.83 -22.35
N GLN A 422 17.95 -12.33 -23.57
CA GLN A 422 18.36 -13.72 -23.84
C GLN A 422 19.62 -14.16 -23.09
N SER A 423 20.56 -13.23 -22.82
CA SER A 423 21.79 -13.51 -22.07
C SER A 423 21.55 -13.83 -20.58
N LEU A 424 20.37 -13.49 -20.05
CA LEU A 424 19.97 -13.72 -18.66
C LEU A 424 19.09 -14.98 -18.50
N ILE A 425 18.73 -15.64 -19.60
CA ILE A 425 17.88 -16.84 -19.59
C ILE A 425 18.79 -18.08 -19.56
N ASN A 426 18.94 -18.71 -18.38
CA ASN A 426 19.53 -20.04 -18.23
C ASN A 426 18.53 -21.13 -18.66
N ALA A 427 18.07 -21.08 -19.91
CA ALA A 427 17.21 -22.10 -20.49
C ALA A 427 17.79 -22.57 -21.84
N PRO A 428 17.66 -23.87 -22.18
CA PRO A 428 18.01 -24.34 -23.52
C PRO A 428 17.25 -23.51 -24.57
N LYS A 429 17.86 -23.29 -25.75
CA LYS A 429 17.17 -22.69 -26.91
C LYS A 429 15.96 -23.56 -27.26
N VAL A 430 14.80 -23.28 -26.67
CA VAL A 430 13.53 -23.86 -27.09
C VAL A 430 13.15 -23.14 -28.38
N GLU A 431 12.84 -23.91 -29.43
CA GLU A 431 12.37 -23.39 -30.70
C GLU A 431 11.21 -22.41 -30.48
N VAL A 432 11.27 -21.28 -31.18
CA VAL A 432 10.40 -20.11 -31.05
C VAL A 432 8.95 -20.39 -31.54
N ASP A 433 8.55 -21.66 -31.66
CA ASP A 433 7.39 -22.06 -32.48
C ASP A 433 6.12 -22.48 -31.70
N GLU A 434 6.16 -22.58 -30.37
CA GLU A 434 5.00 -23.05 -29.58
C GLU A 434 4.08 -21.95 -28.98
N CYS A 435 4.44 -20.67 -29.11
CA CYS A 435 3.71 -19.57 -28.44
C CYS A 435 3.31 -18.48 -29.44
N GLU A 436 2.16 -18.65 -30.08
CA GLU A 436 1.66 -17.78 -31.15
C GLU A 436 1.57 -16.31 -30.74
N ILE A 437 1.20 -16.07 -29.49
CA ILE A 437 0.99 -14.74 -28.90
C ILE A 437 2.26 -13.86 -28.90
N LEU A 438 3.45 -14.46 -28.92
CA LEU A 438 4.72 -13.74 -28.93
C LEU A 438 5.00 -13.09 -30.30
N ARG A 439 4.28 -13.50 -31.35
CA ARG A 439 4.35 -12.87 -32.69
C ARG A 439 3.57 -11.56 -32.76
N ARG A 440 2.65 -11.30 -31.82
CA ARG A 440 1.86 -10.06 -31.74
C ARG A 440 1.83 -9.51 -30.32
N PRO A 441 2.98 -9.02 -29.82
CA PRO A 441 3.08 -8.55 -28.45
C PRO A 441 2.20 -7.30 -28.17
N GLY A 442 1.64 -6.66 -29.20
CA GLY A 442 0.76 -5.47 -29.08
C GLY A 442 -0.67 -5.77 -28.67
N LEU A 443 -1.02 -7.05 -28.50
CA LEU A 443 -2.34 -7.47 -28.06
C LEU A 443 -2.50 -7.50 -26.53
N PHE A 444 -1.41 -7.31 -25.78
CA PHE A 444 -1.43 -7.26 -24.32
C PHE A 444 -1.63 -5.83 -23.84
N ASP A 445 -2.31 -5.67 -22.70
CA ASP A 445 -2.49 -4.36 -22.07
C ASP A 445 -1.15 -3.77 -21.63
N VAL A 446 -0.26 -4.64 -21.17
CA VAL A 446 1.01 -4.25 -20.54
C VAL A 446 2.14 -5.15 -21.01
N ARG A 447 3.32 -4.55 -21.19
CA ARG A 447 4.58 -5.26 -21.35
C ARG A 447 5.54 -4.89 -20.23
N ILE A 448 6.21 -5.89 -19.66
CA ILE A 448 7.20 -5.70 -18.60
C ILE A 448 8.49 -6.40 -19.01
N GLU A 449 9.58 -5.63 -19.05
CA GLU A 449 10.93 -6.15 -19.23
C GLU A 449 11.49 -6.58 -17.86
N ASN A 450 11.71 -7.87 -17.70
CA ASN A 450 12.12 -8.53 -16.46
C ASN A 450 13.62 -8.87 -16.46
N ASP A 451 14.47 -7.85 -16.62
CA ASP A 451 15.92 -8.01 -16.61
C ASP A 451 16.55 -7.81 -15.23
N GLY A 452 15.73 -7.37 -14.27
CA GLY A 452 16.14 -6.97 -12.93
C GLY A 452 15.93 -8.03 -11.84
N THR A 453 15.79 -7.53 -10.62
CA THR A 453 15.47 -8.27 -9.39
C THR A 453 13.98 -8.61 -9.30
N LEU A 454 13.63 -9.52 -8.39
CA LEU A 454 12.21 -9.85 -8.11
C LEU A 454 11.41 -8.61 -7.69
N ASP A 455 12.00 -7.74 -6.87
CA ASP A 455 11.35 -6.51 -6.42
C ASP A 455 11.11 -5.52 -7.56
N GLU A 456 11.97 -5.50 -8.59
CA GLU A 456 11.77 -4.69 -9.79
C GLU A 456 10.63 -5.25 -10.65
N LEU A 457 10.56 -6.57 -10.85
CA LEU A 457 9.45 -7.23 -11.54
C LEU A 457 8.11 -6.93 -10.87
N PHE A 458 8.06 -7.06 -9.54
CA PHE A 458 6.84 -6.85 -8.77
C PHE A 458 6.40 -5.39 -8.82
N ARG A 459 7.34 -4.44 -8.64
CA ARG A 459 7.05 -3.01 -8.79
C ARG A 459 6.54 -2.65 -10.18
N ALA A 460 7.16 -3.18 -11.23
CA ALA A 460 6.72 -2.93 -12.61
C ALA A 460 5.27 -3.40 -12.82
N PHE A 461 4.90 -4.56 -12.28
CA PHE A 461 3.52 -5.05 -12.33
C PHE A 461 2.54 -4.16 -11.55
N TYR A 462 2.87 -3.73 -10.33
CA TYR A 462 1.96 -2.89 -9.55
C TYR A 462 1.71 -1.54 -10.22
N ALA A 463 2.76 -0.91 -10.77
CA ALA A 463 2.62 0.35 -11.49
C ALA A 463 1.61 0.22 -12.64
N THR A 464 1.61 -0.91 -13.35
CA THR A 464 0.75 -1.12 -14.52
C THR A 464 -0.66 -1.55 -14.15
N ALA A 465 -0.79 -2.36 -13.09
CA ALA A 465 -2.08 -2.78 -12.55
C ALA A 465 -2.91 -1.59 -12.02
N GLN A 466 -2.25 -0.59 -11.45
CA GLN A 466 -2.90 0.60 -10.89
C GLN A 466 -3.33 1.65 -11.93
N MET A 467 -2.75 1.63 -13.14
CA MET A 467 -3.16 2.51 -14.26
C MET A 467 -4.42 2.01 -15.00
N GLY A 468 -4.81 0.74 -14.82
CA GLY A 468 -5.92 0.10 -15.55
C GLY A 468 -7.33 0.47 -15.08
N GLY A 469 -7.48 1.20 -13.97
CA GLY A 469 -8.78 1.61 -13.41
C GLY A 469 -9.40 2.85 -14.07
N ALA A 470 -8.72 3.47 -15.03
CA ALA A 470 -9.23 4.59 -15.82
C ALA A 470 -9.57 4.12 -17.25
N LYS A 471 -10.69 3.41 -17.42
CA LYS A 471 -11.34 3.22 -18.72
C LYS A 471 -12.84 3.45 -18.59
#